data_AF-A0A6V8ME06-F1
#
_entry.id   AF-A0A6V8ME06-F1
#
_cell.length_a   1.000
_cell.length_b   1.000
_cell.length_c   1.000
_cell.angle_alpha   90.00
_cell.angle_beta   90.00
_cell.angle_gamma   90.00
#
_symmetry.space_group_name_H-M   'P 1'
#
loop_
_entity.id
_entity.type
_entity.pdbx_description
1 polymer ?
#
loop_
_entity_poly.entity_id
_entity_poly.type
_entity_poly.pdbx_seq_one_letter_code
_entity_poly.pdbx_strand_id
1 'polypeptide(L)' 'MSKAELARMAGVSPITIDRIERGEDCRMETKRKILLALGFSLAEKTKVFQD' A
#
# COMPACT_ATOMS: atom_id res chain seq x y z
N MET A 1 -1.76 8.67 -10.31
CA MET A 1 -2.55 7.54 -9.79
C MET A 1 -3.35 8.04 -8.61
N SER A 2 -4.67 7.86 -8.63
CA SER A 2 -5.56 8.21 -7.51
C SER A 2 -5.57 7.10 -6.44
N LYS A 3 -6.01 7.43 -5.22
CA LYS A 3 -6.12 6.44 -4.11
C LYS A 3 -7.00 5.25 -4.50
N ALA A 4 -8.10 5.52 -5.22
CA ALA A 4 -9.04 4.50 -5.68
C ALA A 4 -8.42 3.58 -6.73
N GLU A 5 -7.61 4.12 -7.65
CA GLU A 5 -6.88 3.33 -8.63
C GLU A 5 -5.85 2.41 -7.97
N LEU A 6 -5.06 2.94 -7.03
CA LEU A 6 -4.09 2.12 -6.27
C LEU A 6 -4.80 1.01 -5.49
N ALA A 7 -5.89 1.34 -4.79
CA ALA A 7 -6.66 0.37 -4.02
C ALA A 7 -7.18 -0.77 -4.91
N ARG A 8 -7.69 -0.42 -6.10
CA ARG A 8 -8.16 -1.40 -7.09
C ARG A 8 -7.04 -2.29 -7.62
N MET A 9 -5.87 -1.73 -7.92
CA MET A 9 -4.72 -2.51 -8.39
C MET A 9 -4.12 -3.41 -7.30
N ALA A 10 -4.07 -2.93 -6.06
CA ALA A 10 -3.59 -3.70 -4.92
C ALA A 10 -4.62 -4.70 -4.37
N GLY A 11 -5.88 -4.66 -4.82
CA GLY A 11 -6.95 -5.51 -4.30
C GLY A 11 -7.25 -5.23 -2.82
N VAL A 12 -7.22 -3.96 -2.43
CA VAL A 12 -7.54 -3.48 -1.07
C VAL A 12 -8.64 -2.43 -1.13
N SER A 13 -9.27 -2.13 0.01
CA SER A 13 -10.27 -1.07 0.06
C SER A 13 -9.61 0.32 -0.03
N PRO A 14 -10.21 1.31 -0.71
CA PRO A 14 -9.72 2.69 -0.69
C PRO A 14 -9.54 3.25 0.72
N ILE A 15 -10.37 2.81 1.70
CA ILE A 15 -10.22 3.21 3.10
C ILE A 15 -8.91 2.69 3.72
N THR A 16 -8.42 1.54 3.28
CA THR A 16 -7.15 0.98 3.73
C THR A 16 -5.97 1.83 3.25
N ILE A 17 -6.03 2.30 2.00
CA ILE A 17 -5.02 3.24 1.48
C ILE A 17 -5.06 4.54 2.29
N ASP A 18 -6.25 5.08 2.55
CA ASP A 18 -6.41 6.32 3.31
C ASP A 18 -5.86 6.22 4.75
N ARG A 19 -6.04 5.07 5.43
CA ARG A 19 -5.44 4.79 6.74
C ARG A 19 -3.91 4.72 6.68
N ILE A 20 -3.36 4.06 5.67
CA ILE A 20 -1.92 3.94 5.47
C ILE A 20 -1.28 5.31 5.21
N GLU A 21 -1.93 6.16 4.41
CA GLU A 21 -1.46 7.54 4.18
C GLU A 21 -1.51 8.41 5.44
N ARG A 22 -2.35 8.06 6.42
CA ARG A 22 -2.36 8.68 7.75
C ARG A 22 -1.31 8.12 8.71
N GLY A 23 -0.52 7.13 8.27
CA GLY A 23 0.49 6.48 9.09
C GLY A 23 -0.06 5.38 10.00
N GLU A 24 -1.29 4.91 9.77
CA GLU A 24 -1.81 3.76 10.52
C GLU A 24 -1.12 2.47 10.11
N ASP A 25 -0.94 1.59 11.09
CA ASP A 25 -0.40 0.26 10.86
C ASP A 25 -1.32 -0.59 9.97
N CYS A 26 -0.70 -1.37 9.10
CA CYS A 26 -1.38 -2.35 8.28
C CYS A 26 -0.65 -3.69 8.24
N ARG A 27 -1.39 -4.75 7.93
CA ARG A 27 -0.85 -6.10 7.86
C ARG A 27 0.27 -6.18 6.82
N MET A 28 1.26 -7.04 7.07
CA MET A 28 2.35 -7.29 6.11
C MET A 28 1.82 -7.74 4.74
N GLU A 29 0.72 -8.49 4.68
CA GLU A 29 0.05 -8.87 3.43
C GLU A 29 -0.44 -7.64 2.64
N THR A 30 -1.03 -6.67 3.31
CA THR A 30 -1.47 -5.39 2.72
C THR A 30 -0.28 -4.60 2.21
N LYS A 31 0.80 -4.50 2.99
CA LYS A 31 2.05 -3.86 2.57
C LYS A 31 2.60 -4.49 1.29
N ARG A 32 2.61 -5.83 1.19
CA ARG A 32 3.04 -6.58 -0.01
C ARG A 32 2.17 -6.27 -1.23
N LYS A 33 0.85 -6.33 -1.08
CA LYS A 33 -0.10 -6.03 -2.18
C LYS A 33 0.10 -4.63 -2.76
N ILE A 34 0.29 -3.64 -1.90
CA ILE A 34 0.51 -2.25 -2.28
C ILE A 34 1.87 -2.06 -2.97
N LEU A 35 2.94 -2.66 -2.46
CA LEU A 35 4.27 -2.62 -3.10
C LEU A 35 4.22 -3.18 -4.52
N LEU A 36 3.61 -4.36 -4.69
CA LEU A 36 3.49 -4.98 -6.01
C LEU A 36 2.63 -4.15 -6.97
N ALA A 37 1.53 -3.55 -6.48
CA ALA A 37 0.69 -2.66 -7.29
C ALA A 37 1.40 -1.36 -7.72
N LEU A 38 2.38 -0.91 -6.93
CA LEU A 38 3.25 0.21 -7.25
C LEU A 38 4.46 -0.18 -8.13
N GLY A 39 4.64 -1.47 -8.41
CA GLY A 39 5.77 -1.98 -9.20
C GLY A 39 7.09 -2.09 -8.41
N PHE A 40 7.03 -2.05 -7.09
CA PHE A 40 8.21 -2.21 -6.23
C PHE A 40 8.45 -3.67 -5.84
N SER A 41 9.70 -3.98 -5.55
CA SER A 41 10.07 -5.24 -4.92
C SER A 41 9.78 -5.24 -3.41
N LEU A 42 9.71 -6.42 -2.80
CA LEU A 42 9.49 -6.55 -1.35
C LEU A 42 10.63 -5.94 -0.51
N ALA A 43 11.84 -5.88 -1.06
CA ALA A 43 13.00 -5.27 -0.42
C ALA A 43 12.88 -3.74 -0.33
N GLU A 44 12.05 -3.14 -1.18
CA GLU A 44 11.82 -1.69 -1.24
C GLU A 44 10.67 -1.23 -0.35
N LYS A 45 10.21 -2.08 0.59
CA LYS A 45 9.15 -1.75 1.55
C LYS A 45 9.37 -0.40 2.23
N THR A 46 10.61 -0.10 2.62
CA THR A 46 10.98 1.14 3.30
C THR A 46 10.86 2.40 2.45
N LYS A 47 10.75 2.28 1.12
CA LYS A 47 10.49 3.42 0.22
C LYS A 47 9.04 3.89 0.26
N VAL A 48 8.11 2.98 0.60
CA VAL A 48 6.66 3.23 0.59
C VAL A 48 6.10 3.32 2.01
N PHE A 49 6.57 2.46 2.90
CA PHE A 49 6.15 2.41 4.30
C PHE A 49 7.29 2.91 5.18
N GLN A 50 7.05 4.02 5.85
CA GLN A 50 7.90 4.52 6.93
C GLN A 50 7.45 3.78 8.19
N ASP A 51 8.12 2.66 8.51
CA ASP A 51 7.96 1.97 9.80
C ASP A 51 8.68 2.78 10.90
#